data_AF-R7YMR3-F1
#
_entry.id   AF-R7YMR3-F1
#
_cell.length_a   1.000
_cell.length_b   1.000
_cell.length_c   1.000
_cell.angle_alpha   90.00
_cell.angle_beta   90.00
_cell.angle_gamma   90.00
#
_symmetry.space_group_name_H-M   'P 1'
#
loop_
_entity.id
_entity.type
_entity.pdbx_description
1 polymer ?
#
loop_
_entity_poly.entity_id
_entity_poly.type
_entity_poly.pdbx_seq_one_letter_code
_entity_poly.pdbx_strand_id
1 'polypeptide(L)'
;MATILITSNAADIPQAATRQPEAGNSALSSTPTPPAVVAPTATIANSQSNTVNPATSSTAQPSASNGPNNNTSGDDGLSAGAAAGVGIGCVIVGALLGALALWFFVMRKSKTRRTRRDHEAGRLGGFSSDPSQKEFKYPSATTTAVSAPPAASYVDKNLPQPLEDDAISGEMSRLRSSIKNHVQSYYHSSPVNLGVINGAALGSLGNELPVPPASLEALIASPNTRQTILRFCIAWVIISRMGLESDFETTFLPPEVASCIQSMRAMKDNPTARIAHLSKWRQITAALMQPTYGQGVMSGDDHRIHNISDAMELLEAVLRPFATDQPDSEQRRRNLEEILKRAAKFAYVLFSQPSFWQFEWNDSRMERDSLVVFPALLQTADEAGQPLSRPRVFGEMEVVRKIVA
;
A
#
# COMPACT_ATOMS: atom_id res chain seq x y z
N MET A 1 -30.87 -33.16 2.56
CA MET A 1 -30.19 -32.55 1.39
C MET A 1 -28.71 -32.78 1.55
N ALA A 2 -28.08 -33.29 0.50
CA ALA A 2 -26.90 -34.14 0.53
C ALA A 2 -25.57 -33.41 0.85
N THR A 3 -24.80 -34.03 1.74
CA THR A 3 -23.40 -33.73 2.04
C THR A 3 -22.54 -34.54 1.07
N ILE A 4 -21.71 -33.90 0.25
CA ILE A 4 -20.72 -34.57 -0.60
C ILE A 4 -19.34 -34.44 0.08
N LEU A 5 -18.89 -35.56 0.64
CA LEU A 5 -17.50 -35.83 1.02
C LEU A 5 -16.76 -36.28 -0.24
N ILE A 6 -15.64 -35.65 -0.58
CA ILE A 6 -14.70 -36.18 -1.57
C ILE A 6 -13.51 -36.78 -0.80
N THR A 7 -13.54 -38.10 -0.70
CA THR A 7 -12.40 -38.96 -0.41
C THR A 7 -11.53 -39.08 -1.67
N SER A 8 -10.22 -38.87 -1.57
CA SER A 8 -9.27 -39.35 -2.59
C SER A 8 -8.40 -40.45 -2.00
N ASN A 9 -8.31 -41.56 -2.73
CA ASN A 9 -7.43 -42.69 -2.43
C ASN A 9 -6.62 -43.02 -3.68
N ALA A 10 -5.29 -43.08 -3.48
CA ALA A 10 -4.28 -43.99 -4.04
C ALA A 10 -4.05 -44.15 -5.56
N ALA A 11 -2.81 -43.89 -5.99
CA ALA A 11 -1.89 -44.80 -6.73
C ALA A 11 -0.53 -44.06 -6.89
N ASP A 12 0.58 -44.42 -6.26
CA ASP A 12 1.45 -45.61 -6.40
C ASP A 12 2.25 -45.64 -7.72
N ILE A 13 3.50 -45.13 -7.71
CA ILE A 13 4.56 -45.36 -8.73
C ILE A 13 5.95 -45.33 -8.02
N PRO A 14 6.89 -46.24 -8.35
CA PRO A 14 8.03 -46.59 -7.48
C PRO A 14 9.36 -45.87 -7.77
N GLN A 15 10.27 -45.96 -6.79
CA GLN A 15 11.68 -45.57 -6.79
C GLN A 15 12.59 -46.49 -7.64
N ALA A 16 13.55 -45.89 -8.35
CA ALA A 16 14.91 -46.37 -8.68
C ALA A 16 15.60 -45.29 -9.53
N ALA A 17 16.91 -45.02 -9.57
CA ALA A 17 18.09 -45.32 -8.77
C ALA A 17 19.20 -44.36 -9.27
N THR A 18 20.12 -44.07 -8.37
CA THR A 18 21.44 -43.42 -8.47
C THR A 18 22.20 -43.55 -9.80
N ARG A 19 22.83 -42.45 -10.30
CA ARG A 19 24.23 -42.38 -10.81
C ARG A 19 24.64 -40.97 -11.33
N GLN A 20 25.63 -40.38 -10.67
CA GLN A 20 26.70 -39.50 -11.19
C GLN A 20 28.00 -39.99 -10.48
N PRO A 21 29.25 -39.62 -10.85
CA PRO A 21 29.69 -38.75 -11.95
C PRO A 21 30.89 -39.28 -12.76
N GLU A 22 31.22 -38.64 -13.89
CA GLU A 22 32.57 -38.69 -14.43
C GLU A 22 32.96 -37.38 -15.12
N ALA A 23 34.21 -37.00 -14.90
CA ALA A 23 34.82 -35.70 -15.17
C ALA A 23 35.53 -35.67 -16.53
N GLY A 24 35.80 -34.46 -17.05
CA GLY A 24 36.56 -34.28 -18.28
C GLY A 24 36.87 -32.82 -18.66
N ASN A 25 37.72 -32.18 -17.86
CA ASN A 25 38.76 -31.18 -18.18
C ASN A 25 38.64 -30.12 -19.30
N SER A 26 38.87 -28.87 -18.86
CA SER A 26 39.86 -27.88 -19.34
C SER A 26 39.78 -27.30 -20.76
N ALA A 27 39.69 -25.96 -20.87
CA ALA A 27 40.86 -25.07 -20.99
C ALA A 27 40.47 -23.60 -21.32
N LEU A 28 41.26 -22.68 -20.77
CA LEU A 28 41.19 -21.22 -20.90
C LEU A 28 41.93 -20.68 -22.13
N SER A 29 41.51 -19.48 -22.55
CA SER A 29 42.31 -18.39 -23.15
C SER A 29 42.73 -18.48 -24.62
N SER A 30 42.32 -17.50 -25.45
CA SER A 30 43.19 -16.40 -25.90
C SER A 30 42.57 -15.58 -27.03
N THR A 31 42.55 -14.26 -26.86
CA THR A 31 42.33 -13.19 -27.85
C THR A 31 43.43 -13.21 -28.94
N PRO A 32 43.14 -12.75 -30.17
CA PRO A 32 43.82 -11.54 -30.65
C PRO A 32 42.96 -10.61 -31.56
N THR A 33 43.38 -9.34 -31.57
CA THR A 33 42.91 -8.16 -32.35
C THR A 33 43.68 -8.03 -33.70
N PRO A 34 43.56 -6.92 -34.47
CA PRO A 34 42.69 -6.60 -35.63
C PRO A 34 43.43 -6.68 -37.01
N PRO A 35 42.84 -6.14 -38.11
CA PRO A 35 43.28 -4.81 -38.59
C PRO A 35 42.17 -3.90 -39.16
N ALA A 36 42.57 -2.68 -39.52
CA ALA A 36 41.79 -1.47 -39.74
C ALA A 36 41.76 -0.96 -41.21
N VAL A 37 41.04 0.17 -41.39
CA VAL A 37 41.20 1.26 -42.40
C VAL A 37 40.44 1.13 -43.73
N VAL A 38 39.57 2.12 -44.05
CA VAL A 38 39.72 3.15 -45.12
C VAL A 38 38.42 3.97 -45.27
N ALA A 39 38.55 5.30 -45.23
CA ALA A 39 37.55 6.32 -45.61
C ALA A 39 37.69 6.68 -47.11
N PRO A 40 36.74 7.45 -47.68
CA PRO A 40 37.21 8.67 -48.34
C PRO A 40 36.34 9.93 -48.19
N THR A 41 37.05 11.01 -48.50
CA THR A 41 36.89 12.45 -48.35
C THR A 41 35.83 13.11 -49.26
N ALA A 42 35.39 14.31 -48.83
CA ALA A 42 34.52 15.27 -49.50
C ALA A 42 35.10 15.90 -50.78
N THR A 43 34.23 16.49 -51.63
CA THR A 43 34.58 17.59 -52.55
C THR A 43 33.36 18.50 -52.82
N ILE A 44 33.62 19.81 -52.78
CA ILE A 44 32.73 20.95 -53.01
C ILE A 44 32.69 21.28 -54.52
N ALA A 45 31.53 21.71 -55.04
CA ALA A 45 31.49 22.63 -56.18
C ALA A 45 30.25 23.53 -56.13
N ASN A 46 30.51 24.82 -56.30
CA ASN A 46 29.66 26.00 -56.23
C ASN A 46 29.12 26.35 -57.63
N SER A 47 27.94 26.94 -57.77
CA SER A 47 27.56 27.77 -58.93
C SER A 47 26.38 28.69 -58.62
N GLN A 48 26.61 29.98 -58.88
CA GLN A 48 25.73 31.14 -58.72
C GLN A 48 24.73 31.27 -59.89
N SER A 49 23.59 31.95 -59.66
CA SER A 49 23.09 32.97 -60.61
C SER A 49 22.10 33.95 -59.98
N ASN A 50 22.56 35.22 -59.99
CA ASN A 50 21.94 36.54 -59.90
C ASN A 50 20.45 36.77 -60.25
N THR A 51 19.82 37.57 -59.37
CA THR A 51 19.12 38.86 -59.58
C THR A 51 18.02 39.01 -60.65
N VAL A 52 16.85 39.57 -60.28
CA VAL A 52 16.28 40.86 -60.75
C VAL A 52 14.87 41.07 -60.17
N ASN A 53 14.68 42.23 -59.55
CA ASN A 53 13.41 42.86 -59.20
C ASN A 53 12.98 43.75 -60.39
N PRO A 54 11.67 43.96 -60.64
CA PRO A 54 11.20 45.35 -60.64
C PRO A 54 9.81 45.55 -60.04
N ALA A 55 9.55 46.83 -59.72
CA ALA A 55 8.54 47.33 -58.83
C ALA A 55 7.23 47.79 -59.52
N THR A 56 6.29 48.20 -58.65
CA THR A 56 5.27 49.27 -58.79
C THR A 56 4.02 49.04 -59.66
N SER A 57 2.84 49.01 -59.01
CA SER A 57 1.89 50.14 -59.08
C SER A 57 0.76 50.02 -58.05
N SER A 58 0.30 51.20 -57.62
CA SER A 58 -0.54 51.55 -56.48
C SER A 58 -2.04 51.58 -56.78
N THR A 59 -2.88 51.39 -55.76
CA THR A 59 -4.10 52.19 -55.58
C THR A 59 -4.51 52.26 -54.10
N ALA A 60 -4.81 53.48 -53.64
CA ALA A 60 -5.21 53.92 -52.30
C ALA A 60 -6.69 53.57 -51.99
N GLN A 61 -7.35 53.73 -50.83
CA GLN A 61 -7.18 54.43 -49.53
C GLN A 61 -8.26 53.85 -48.53
N PRO A 62 -8.59 54.38 -47.31
CA PRO A 62 -8.56 53.64 -46.05
C PRO A 62 -9.87 53.73 -45.20
N SER A 63 -9.89 53.18 -43.98
CA SER A 63 -10.49 53.86 -42.81
C SER A 63 -9.96 53.31 -41.47
N ALA A 64 -9.90 54.21 -40.50
CA ALA A 64 -8.98 54.29 -39.37
C ALA A 64 -9.41 53.55 -38.08
N SER A 65 -8.45 53.29 -37.18
CA SER A 65 -8.33 54.00 -35.88
C SER A 65 -7.23 53.43 -34.96
N ASN A 66 -6.17 54.25 -34.83
CA ASN A 66 -5.34 54.62 -33.66
C ASN A 66 -5.22 53.71 -32.41
N GLY A 67 -3.96 53.42 -32.05
CA GLY A 67 -3.51 53.16 -30.67
C GLY A 67 -2.00 52.83 -30.60
N PRO A 68 -1.19 53.41 -29.70
CA PRO A 68 0.22 53.75 -29.98
C PRO A 68 1.28 52.71 -29.58
N ASN A 69 2.41 52.80 -30.30
CA ASN A 69 3.71 52.15 -30.04
C ASN A 69 4.30 52.51 -28.66
N ASN A 70 5.01 51.55 -28.05
CA ASN A 70 6.39 51.78 -27.58
C ASN A 70 7.15 50.46 -27.34
N ASN A 71 8.37 50.39 -27.87
CA ASN A 71 9.37 49.35 -27.59
C ASN A 71 10.08 49.66 -26.27
N THR A 72 10.23 48.66 -25.39
CA THR A 72 11.38 48.53 -24.47
C THR A 72 11.52 47.07 -24.04
N SER A 73 12.71 46.50 -24.24
CA SER A 73 13.17 45.26 -23.61
C SER A 73 13.43 45.47 -22.12
N GLY A 74 13.04 44.52 -21.28
CA GLY A 74 13.35 44.50 -19.85
C GLY A 74 12.70 43.31 -19.16
N ASP A 75 13.52 42.52 -18.46
CA ASP A 75 13.14 41.42 -17.57
C ASP A 75 12.19 41.89 -16.45
N ASP A 76 11.25 41.02 -16.04
CA ASP A 76 10.67 40.85 -14.68
C ASP A 76 9.38 40.01 -14.82
N GLY A 77 9.13 38.98 -14.01
CA GLY A 77 9.06 39.03 -12.57
C GLY A 77 7.59 38.78 -12.19
N LEU A 78 7.33 37.71 -11.44
CA LEU A 78 5.99 37.23 -11.11
C LEU A 78 5.14 38.34 -10.46
N SER A 79 3.91 38.51 -10.96
CA SER A 79 2.93 39.50 -10.50
C SER A 79 2.75 39.46 -8.98
N ALA A 80 2.97 40.62 -8.35
CA ALA A 80 2.81 40.87 -6.92
C ALA A 80 1.41 40.52 -6.36
N GLY A 81 0.40 40.34 -7.23
CA GLY A 81 -0.93 39.88 -6.85
C GLY A 81 -1.02 38.38 -6.48
N ALA A 82 -0.12 37.53 -7.00
CA ALA A 82 -0.12 36.10 -6.72
C ALA A 82 0.66 35.74 -5.43
N ALA A 83 1.66 36.54 -5.06
CA ALA A 83 2.47 36.34 -3.85
C ALA A 83 1.73 36.71 -2.55
N ALA A 84 0.69 37.55 -2.62
CA ALA A 84 -0.09 37.95 -1.44
C ALA A 84 -1.14 36.92 -0.99
N GLY A 85 -1.48 35.93 -1.82
CA GLY A 85 -2.51 34.90 -1.51
C GLY A 85 -1.99 33.66 -0.78
N VAL A 86 -0.68 33.38 -0.82
CA VAL A 86 -0.09 32.18 -0.22
C VAL A 86 0.24 32.38 1.27
N GLY A 87 0.42 33.63 1.71
CA GLY A 87 0.79 33.94 3.10
C GLY A 87 -0.32 33.76 4.13
N ILE A 88 -1.59 33.91 3.74
CA ILE A 88 -2.71 33.94 4.71
C ILE A 88 -3.36 32.55 4.87
N GLY A 89 -3.30 31.69 3.85
CA GLY A 89 -3.87 30.34 3.89
C GLY A 89 -3.15 29.36 4.83
N CYS A 90 -1.82 29.47 4.95
CA CYS A 90 -1.03 28.59 5.81
C CYS A 90 -1.22 28.85 7.31
N VAL A 91 -1.58 30.07 7.71
CA VAL A 91 -1.78 30.40 9.12
C VAL A 91 -3.05 29.73 9.67
N ILE A 92 -4.13 29.66 8.87
CA ILE A 92 -5.40 29.07 9.33
C ILE A 92 -5.30 27.54 9.40
N VAL A 93 -4.68 26.90 8.41
CA VAL A 93 -4.50 25.44 8.39
C VAL A 93 -3.47 25.00 9.45
N GLY A 94 -2.37 25.75 9.60
CA GLY A 94 -1.38 25.50 10.65
C GLY A 94 -1.93 25.71 12.06
N ALA A 95 -2.75 26.74 12.28
CA ALA A 95 -3.39 26.98 13.57
C ALA A 95 -4.43 25.91 13.92
N LEU A 96 -5.20 25.42 12.94
CA LEU A 96 -6.16 24.32 13.16
C LEU A 96 -5.45 23.01 13.50
N LEU A 97 -4.36 22.66 12.79
CA LEU A 97 -3.59 21.45 13.06
C LEU A 97 -2.81 21.54 14.37
N GLY A 98 -2.24 22.71 14.68
CA GLY A 98 -1.58 22.98 15.96
C GLY A 98 -2.55 22.93 17.14
N ALA A 99 -3.74 23.51 17.00
CA ALA A 99 -4.78 23.45 18.02
C ALA A 99 -5.31 22.03 18.22
N LEU A 100 -5.49 21.23 17.15
CA LEU A 100 -5.88 19.82 17.27
C LEU A 100 -4.81 18.99 17.99
N ALA A 101 -3.54 19.19 17.66
CA ALA A 101 -2.43 18.47 18.30
C ALA A 101 -2.30 18.86 19.78
N LEU A 102 -2.41 20.15 20.11
CA LEU A 102 -2.38 20.64 21.48
C LEU A 102 -3.60 20.16 22.29
N TRP A 103 -4.79 20.17 21.68
CA TRP A 103 -6.03 19.68 22.29
C TRP A 103 -5.95 18.18 22.60
N PHE A 104 -5.43 17.37 21.67
CA PHE A 104 -5.23 15.93 21.87
C PHE A 104 -4.24 15.65 23.01
N PHE A 105 -3.15 16.43 23.12
CA PHE A 105 -2.18 16.29 24.21
C PHE A 105 -2.68 16.78 25.57
N VAL A 106 -3.48 17.85 25.61
CA VAL A 106 -4.03 18.41 26.87
C VAL A 106 -5.23 17.59 27.37
N MET A 107 -6.08 17.07 26.48
CA MET A 107 -7.15 16.15 26.86
C MET A 107 -6.62 14.83 27.42
N ARG A 108 -5.46 14.35 26.93
CA ARG A 108 -4.77 13.18 27.48
C ARG A 108 -4.23 13.40 28.90
N LYS A 109 -3.95 14.66 29.29
CA LYS A 109 -3.49 15.01 30.65
C LYS A 109 -4.60 15.44 31.62
N SER A 110 -5.75 15.91 31.14
CA SER A 110 -6.79 16.48 32.02
C SER A 110 -7.68 15.44 32.71
N LYS A 111 -7.72 14.18 32.22
CA LYS A 111 -8.42 13.09 32.91
C LYS A 111 -7.73 12.58 34.18
N THR A 112 -6.51 13.04 34.49
CA THR A 112 -5.78 12.65 35.72
C THR A 112 -5.91 13.67 36.86
N ARG A 113 -6.78 14.70 36.74
CA ARG A 113 -7.00 15.70 37.82
C ARG A 113 -8.46 15.96 38.18
N ARG A 114 -9.35 15.00 37.95
CA ARG A 114 -10.74 15.07 38.42
C ARG A 114 -11.18 13.77 39.09
N THR A 115 -10.53 13.43 40.20
CA THR A 115 -11.05 12.56 41.27
C THR A 115 -10.09 12.66 42.46
N ARG A 116 -9.97 13.87 43.04
CA ARG A 116 -9.43 14.03 44.40
C ARG A 116 -10.29 15.03 45.13
N ARG A 117 -11.47 14.57 45.52
CA ARG A 117 -12.26 15.07 46.64
C ARG A 117 -13.31 14.01 46.95
N ASP A 118 -13.46 13.80 48.25
CA ASP A 118 -14.56 13.13 48.93
C ASP A 118 -14.45 11.59 48.99
N HIS A 119 -13.97 11.09 50.12
CA HIS A 119 -14.69 10.19 51.04
C HIS A 119 -13.74 9.72 52.17
N GLU A 120 -13.58 10.56 53.20
CA GLU A 120 -13.34 10.11 54.57
C GLU A 120 -14.72 9.88 55.20
N ALA A 121 -15.00 8.65 55.64
CA ALA A 121 -15.77 8.34 56.85
C ALA A 121 -16.11 6.85 56.92
N GLY A 122 -15.67 6.21 58.01
CA GLY A 122 -16.40 5.11 58.64
C GLY A 122 -16.08 3.71 58.13
N ARG A 123 -15.33 2.95 58.93
CA ARG A 123 -15.95 1.99 59.85
C ARG A 123 -14.91 1.32 60.74
N LEU A 124 -15.12 1.52 62.04
CA LEU A 124 -14.57 0.75 63.14
C LEU A 124 -15.28 -0.60 63.23
N GLY A 125 -14.51 -1.63 63.57
CA GLY A 125 -14.94 -3.00 63.88
C GLY A 125 -13.74 -3.90 63.61
N GLY A 126 -13.01 -4.44 64.57
CA GLY A 126 -13.41 -4.89 65.89
C GLY A 126 -12.98 -6.35 65.97
N PHE A 127 -11.75 -6.61 66.39
CA PHE A 127 -11.31 -7.94 66.80
C PHE A 127 -10.35 -7.81 67.98
N SER A 128 -10.85 -8.20 69.14
CA SER A 128 -10.09 -8.51 70.34
C SER A 128 -9.61 -9.95 70.25
N SER A 129 -8.32 -10.19 70.48
CA SER A 129 -7.75 -11.39 71.14
C SER A 129 -6.26 -11.15 71.39
N ASP A 130 -5.89 -11.25 72.67
CA ASP A 130 -4.58 -11.01 73.31
C ASP A 130 -3.59 -12.17 73.07
N PRO A 131 -2.34 -12.20 73.61
CA PRO A 131 -1.13 -12.32 72.82
C PRO A 131 -0.34 -13.61 73.18
N SER A 132 0.93 -13.64 72.78
CA SER A 132 1.96 -14.60 73.20
C SER A 132 1.98 -15.93 72.44
N GLN A 133 2.89 -16.04 71.48
CA GLN A 133 4.09 -16.84 71.69
C GLN A 133 5.19 -16.53 70.66
N LYS A 134 6.41 -16.82 71.10
CA LYS A 134 7.69 -16.25 70.70
C LYS A 134 8.17 -16.70 69.32
N GLU A 135 8.88 -15.78 68.67
CA GLU A 135 9.66 -15.97 67.46
C GLU A 135 10.66 -17.14 67.55
N PHE A 136 10.76 -17.96 66.50
CA PHE A 136 12.05 -18.39 65.97
C PHE A 136 12.05 -18.38 64.44
N LYS A 137 13.08 -17.73 63.94
CA LYS A 137 13.34 -17.11 62.64
C LYS A 137 13.71 -18.13 61.54
N TYR A 138 12.99 -18.08 60.41
CA TYR A 138 13.57 -18.36 59.08
C TYR A 138 13.18 -17.21 58.14
N PRO A 139 14.12 -16.63 57.36
CA PRO A 139 13.77 -15.57 56.42
C PRO A 139 13.11 -16.22 55.20
N SER A 140 11.82 -16.52 55.30
CA SER A 140 11.00 -16.69 54.11
C SER A 140 10.82 -15.29 53.54
N ALA A 141 11.47 -15.02 52.42
CA ALA A 141 11.26 -13.82 51.64
C ALA A 141 9.80 -13.82 51.16
N THR A 142 8.90 -13.34 52.02
CA THR A 142 7.57 -12.93 51.62
C THR A 142 7.78 -11.67 50.80
N THR A 143 7.99 -11.84 49.50
CA THR A 143 7.85 -10.77 48.54
C THR A 143 6.41 -10.29 48.65
N THR A 144 6.19 -9.27 49.47
CA THR A 144 5.00 -8.43 49.41
C THR A 144 5.02 -7.82 48.02
N ALA A 145 4.35 -8.50 47.08
CA ALA A 145 3.96 -7.89 45.84
C ALA A 145 3.14 -6.65 46.22
N VAL A 146 3.77 -5.48 46.08
CA VAL A 146 3.07 -4.20 46.08
C VAL A 146 1.87 -4.40 45.19
N SER A 147 0.68 -4.04 45.67
CA SER A 147 -0.61 -4.13 44.99
C SER A 147 -0.60 -3.37 43.66
N ALA A 148 0.14 -3.88 42.69
CA ALA A 148 0.07 -3.48 41.31
C ALA A 148 -1.24 -4.04 40.76
N PRO A 149 -1.98 -3.29 39.94
CA PRO A 149 -3.04 -3.90 39.16
C PRO A 149 -2.45 -5.12 38.44
N PRO A 150 -3.17 -6.26 38.38
CA PRO A 150 -2.63 -7.49 37.81
C PRO A 150 -2.04 -7.18 36.44
N ALA A 151 -0.84 -7.69 36.13
CA ALA A 151 -0.08 -7.32 34.92
C ALA A 151 -0.93 -7.43 33.63
N ALA A 152 -1.88 -8.36 33.58
CA ALA A 152 -2.90 -8.46 32.54
C ALA A 152 -3.69 -7.14 32.34
N SER A 153 -4.14 -6.51 33.43
CA SER A 153 -4.78 -5.19 33.38
C SER A 153 -3.85 -4.09 32.89
N TYR A 154 -2.54 -4.18 33.13
CA TYR A 154 -1.60 -3.18 32.62
C TYR A 154 -1.37 -3.35 31.12
N VAL A 155 -1.20 -4.57 30.63
CA VAL A 155 -1.08 -4.85 29.19
C VAL A 155 -2.33 -4.40 28.46
N ASP A 156 -3.51 -4.87 28.88
CA ASP A 156 -4.79 -4.54 28.23
C ASP A 156 -5.07 -3.02 28.19
N LYS A 157 -4.65 -2.27 29.23
CA LYS A 157 -4.80 -0.80 29.26
C LYS A 157 -3.86 -0.07 28.29
N ASN A 158 -2.75 -0.69 27.91
CA ASN A 158 -1.74 -0.09 27.02
C ASN A 158 -1.81 -0.63 25.59
N LEU A 159 -2.74 -1.54 25.29
CA LEU A 159 -2.99 -1.96 23.91
C LEU A 159 -3.60 -0.82 23.09
N PRO A 160 -3.30 -0.76 21.78
CA PRO A 160 -3.98 0.15 20.86
C PRO A 160 -5.49 -0.04 20.98
N GLN A 161 -6.20 1.08 21.12
CA GLN A 161 -7.65 1.03 21.05
C GLN A 161 -8.08 0.73 19.62
N PRO A 162 -9.17 -0.03 19.42
CA PRO A 162 -9.76 -0.20 18.11
C PRO A 162 -9.99 1.15 17.44
N LEU A 163 -9.68 1.23 16.16
CA LEU A 163 -9.88 2.42 15.37
C LEU A 163 -11.36 2.57 15.02
N GLU A 164 -11.84 3.81 14.93
CA GLU A 164 -13.21 4.08 14.49
C GLU A 164 -13.46 3.56 13.07
N ASP A 165 -14.67 3.07 12.83
CA ASP A 165 -15.03 2.45 11.55
C ASP A 165 -14.83 3.39 10.35
N ASP A 166 -15.10 4.68 10.54
CA ASP A 166 -14.93 5.73 9.54
C ASP A 166 -13.45 5.96 9.17
N ALA A 167 -12.54 5.69 10.09
CA ALA A 167 -11.11 5.78 9.81
C ALA A 167 -10.64 4.61 8.92
N ILE A 168 -11.12 3.39 9.19
CA ILE A 168 -10.78 2.19 8.40
C ILE A 168 -11.41 2.27 7.00
N SER A 169 -12.71 2.54 6.92
CA SER A 169 -13.43 2.73 5.66
C SER A 169 -12.90 3.93 4.86
N GLY A 170 -12.48 4.99 5.57
CA GLY A 170 -11.82 6.16 5.02
C GLY A 170 -10.49 5.85 4.33
N GLU A 171 -9.60 5.07 4.97
CA GLU A 171 -8.32 4.68 4.34
C GLU A 171 -8.52 3.76 3.14
N MET A 172 -9.44 2.79 3.21
CA MET A 172 -9.79 1.94 2.07
C MET A 172 -10.30 2.76 0.88
N SER A 173 -11.17 3.74 1.13
CA SER A 173 -11.69 4.65 0.12
C SER A 173 -10.63 5.56 -0.49
N ARG A 174 -9.69 6.06 0.34
CA ARG A 174 -8.54 6.85 -0.11
C ARG A 174 -7.63 6.04 -1.01
N LEU A 175 -7.30 4.81 -0.63
CA LEU A 175 -6.47 3.92 -1.44
C LEU A 175 -7.11 3.68 -2.83
N ARG A 176 -8.40 3.33 -2.87
CA ARG A 176 -9.16 3.18 -4.13
C ARG A 176 -9.09 4.43 -4.99
N SER A 177 -9.30 5.60 -4.39
CA SER A 177 -9.31 6.88 -5.10
C SER A 177 -7.92 7.26 -5.61
N SER A 178 -6.87 7.01 -4.83
CA SER A 178 -5.49 7.23 -5.27
C SER A 178 -5.10 6.36 -6.46
N ILE A 179 -5.50 5.08 -6.47
CA ILE A 179 -5.29 4.19 -7.62
C ILE A 179 -6.03 4.71 -8.86
N LYS A 180 -7.30 5.09 -8.71
CA LYS A 180 -8.11 5.66 -9.79
C LYS A 180 -7.45 6.91 -10.37
N ASN A 181 -7.07 7.86 -9.51
CA ASN A 181 -6.46 9.12 -9.93
C ASN A 181 -5.10 8.88 -10.60
N HIS A 182 -4.27 7.97 -10.07
CA HIS A 182 -2.99 7.62 -10.68
C HIS A 182 -3.16 7.10 -12.11
N VAL A 183 -4.10 6.17 -12.30
CA VAL A 183 -4.35 5.56 -13.60
C VAL A 183 -4.87 6.61 -14.61
N GLN A 184 -5.79 7.48 -14.16
CA GLN A 184 -6.33 8.56 -14.99
C GLN A 184 -5.31 9.63 -15.35
N SER A 185 -4.36 9.94 -14.47
CA SER A 185 -3.38 11.00 -14.68
C SER A 185 -2.19 10.59 -15.54
N TYR A 186 -1.76 9.33 -15.49
CA TYR A 186 -0.45 8.94 -16.03
C TYR A 186 -0.48 7.91 -17.17
N TYR A 187 -1.65 7.40 -17.53
CA TYR A 187 -1.77 6.35 -18.56
C TYR A 187 -2.78 6.73 -19.63
N HIS A 188 -2.53 6.29 -20.86
CA HIS A 188 -3.36 6.61 -22.00
C HIS A 188 -4.32 5.47 -22.39
N SER A 189 -5.40 5.82 -23.07
CA SER A 189 -6.32 4.87 -23.71
C SER A 189 -6.08 4.69 -25.22
N SER A 190 -5.03 5.29 -25.79
CA SER A 190 -4.69 5.13 -27.23
C SER A 190 -4.41 3.67 -27.62
N PRO A 191 -4.76 3.22 -28.84
CA PRO A 191 -4.47 1.86 -29.29
C PRO A 191 -2.99 1.48 -29.12
N VAL A 192 -2.71 0.24 -28.71
CA VAL A 192 -1.34 -0.28 -28.56
C VAL A 192 -1.16 -1.55 -29.38
N ASN A 193 0.08 -1.83 -29.80
CA ASN A 193 0.41 -3.12 -30.40
C ASN A 193 0.50 -4.20 -29.32
N LEU A 194 -0.09 -5.38 -29.58
CA LEU A 194 -0.05 -6.52 -28.64
C LEU A 194 1.37 -6.93 -28.26
N GLY A 195 2.35 -6.76 -29.15
CA GLY A 195 3.76 -7.11 -28.88
C GLY A 195 4.46 -6.25 -27.80
N VAL A 196 3.86 -5.15 -27.35
CA VAL A 196 4.38 -4.32 -26.24
C VAL A 196 3.86 -4.84 -24.89
N ILE A 197 2.83 -5.69 -24.89
CA ILE A 197 2.26 -6.26 -23.68
C ILE A 197 3.18 -7.35 -23.16
N ASN A 198 3.66 -7.20 -21.93
CA ASN A 198 4.49 -8.18 -21.28
C ASN A 198 3.61 -9.28 -20.65
N GLY A 199 3.26 -10.30 -21.45
CA GLY A 199 2.45 -11.44 -20.98
C GLY A 199 3.10 -12.20 -19.80
N ALA A 200 4.43 -12.26 -19.74
CA ALA A 200 5.13 -12.85 -18.60
C ALA A 200 4.90 -12.04 -17.32
N ALA A 201 4.95 -10.71 -17.38
CA ALA A 201 4.66 -9.85 -16.23
C ALA A 201 3.18 -9.94 -15.80
N LEU A 202 2.25 -10.09 -16.74
CA LEU A 202 0.84 -10.35 -16.43
C LEU A 202 0.65 -11.71 -15.72
N GLY A 203 1.37 -12.75 -16.15
CA GLY A 203 1.40 -14.03 -15.45
C GLY A 203 1.97 -13.94 -14.03
N SER A 204 2.98 -13.09 -13.82
CA SER A 204 3.57 -12.83 -12.50
C SER A 204 2.65 -12.09 -11.51
N LEU A 205 1.48 -11.61 -11.94
CA LEU A 205 0.47 -11.06 -11.01
C LEU A 205 -0.12 -12.14 -10.09
N GLY A 206 0.03 -13.42 -10.43
CA GLY A 206 -0.32 -14.57 -9.60
C GLY A 206 -1.33 -15.52 -10.25
N ASN A 207 -1.51 -16.70 -9.64
CA ASN A 207 -2.40 -17.73 -10.17
C ASN A 207 -3.84 -17.61 -9.64
N GLU A 208 -4.07 -16.78 -8.62
CA GLU A 208 -5.37 -16.60 -7.97
C GLU A 208 -6.17 -15.42 -8.53
N LEU A 209 -5.76 -14.85 -9.67
CA LEU A 209 -6.48 -13.75 -10.28
C LEU A 209 -7.94 -14.15 -10.56
N PRO A 210 -8.92 -13.29 -10.24
CA PRO A 210 -10.32 -13.52 -10.60
C PRO A 210 -10.58 -13.44 -12.11
N VAL A 211 -9.57 -13.09 -12.91
CA VAL A 211 -9.63 -12.96 -14.37
C VAL A 211 -8.59 -13.89 -15.01
N PRO A 212 -8.97 -14.73 -15.98
CA PRO A 212 -8.00 -15.56 -16.71
C PRO A 212 -6.93 -14.71 -17.43
N PRO A 213 -5.66 -15.13 -17.49
CA PRO A 213 -4.58 -14.34 -18.12
C PRO A 213 -4.87 -13.92 -19.56
N ALA A 214 -5.43 -14.83 -20.38
CA ALA A 214 -5.78 -14.53 -21.77
C ALA A 214 -6.87 -13.43 -21.88
N SER A 215 -7.85 -13.44 -20.97
CA SER A 215 -8.86 -12.39 -20.90
C SER A 215 -8.27 -11.06 -20.44
N LEU A 216 -7.31 -11.11 -19.51
CA LEU A 216 -6.60 -9.92 -19.03
C LEU A 216 -5.79 -9.25 -20.15
N GLU A 217 -5.09 -10.02 -20.97
CA GLU A 217 -4.35 -9.53 -22.15
C GLU A 217 -5.29 -8.86 -23.17
N ALA A 218 -6.42 -9.48 -23.48
CA ALA A 218 -7.41 -8.89 -24.39
C ALA A 218 -7.98 -7.58 -23.84
N LEU A 219 -8.34 -7.55 -22.56
CA LEU A 219 -8.95 -6.39 -21.91
C LEU A 219 -7.95 -5.25 -21.69
N ILE A 220 -6.67 -5.53 -21.45
CA ILE A 220 -5.65 -4.47 -21.31
C ILE A 220 -5.27 -3.86 -22.68
N ALA A 221 -5.32 -4.67 -23.74
CA ALA A 221 -5.10 -4.21 -25.11
C ALA A 221 -6.20 -3.24 -25.59
N SER A 222 -7.44 -3.44 -25.16
CA SER A 222 -8.58 -2.63 -25.60
C SER A 222 -8.62 -1.23 -24.97
N PRO A 223 -8.70 -0.14 -25.78
CA PRO A 223 -8.82 1.24 -25.31
C PRO A 223 -9.92 1.49 -24.26
N ASN A 224 -11.05 0.80 -24.41
CA ASN A 224 -12.25 1.04 -23.61
C ASN A 224 -12.16 0.42 -22.21
N THR A 225 -11.44 -0.70 -22.09
CA THR A 225 -11.30 -1.46 -20.84
C THR A 225 -9.96 -1.24 -20.17
N ARG A 226 -8.96 -0.70 -20.88
CA ARG A 226 -7.58 -0.56 -20.38
C ARG A 226 -7.48 0.15 -19.04
N GLN A 227 -8.07 1.33 -18.89
CA GLN A 227 -8.02 2.09 -17.64
C GLN A 227 -8.59 1.26 -16.48
N THR A 228 -9.66 0.49 -16.72
CA THR A 228 -10.24 -0.44 -15.76
C THR A 228 -9.27 -1.55 -15.38
N ILE A 229 -8.59 -2.15 -16.36
CA ILE A 229 -7.62 -3.22 -16.12
C ILE A 229 -6.36 -2.73 -15.41
N LEU A 230 -5.83 -1.56 -15.77
CA LEU A 230 -4.69 -0.98 -15.07
C LEU A 230 -5.01 -0.73 -13.59
N ARG A 231 -6.22 -0.22 -13.29
CA ARG A 231 -6.71 -0.06 -11.91
C ARG A 231 -6.81 -1.40 -11.18
N PHE A 232 -7.36 -2.41 -11.85
CA PHE A 232 -7.45 -3.77 -11.32
C PHE A 232 -6.06 -4.35 -11.00
N CYS A 233 -5.08 -4.27 -11.93
CA CYS A 233 -3.73 -4.80 -11.71
C CYS A 233 -3.05 -4.16 -10.49
N ILE A 234 -3.13 -2.82 -10.37
CA ILE A 234 -2.57 -2.10 -9.22
C ILE A 234 -3.28 -2.52 -7.93
N ALA A 235 -4.61 -2.55 -7.93
CA ALA A 235 -5.40 -2.96 -6.77
C ALA A 235 -5.10 -4.41 -6.36
N TRP A 236 -4.96 -5.31 -7.32
CA TRP A 236 -4.66 -6.72 -7.09
C TRP A 236 -3.31 -6.90 -6.40
N VAL A 237 -2.24 -6.31 -6.95
CA VAL A 237 -0.89 -6.38 -6.36
C VAL A 237 -0.88 -5.79 -4.95
N ILE A 238 -1.55 -4.66 -4.75
CA ILE A 238 -1.61 -4.02 -3.44
C ILE A 238 -2.33 -4.91 -2.43
N ILE A 239 -3.57 -5.30 -2.73
CA ILE A 239 -4.43 -5.95 -1.75
C ILE A 239 -3.96 -7.37 -1.43
N SER A 240 -3.46 -8.12 -2.42
CA SER A 240 -2.88 -9.46 -2.22
C SER A 240 -1.69 -9.44 -1.26
N ARG A 241 -0.94 -8.33 -1.18
CA ARG A 241 0.21 -8.16 -0.29
C ARG A 241 -0.15 -7.58 1.09
N MET A 242 -1.38 -7.10 1.30
CA MET A 242 -1.78 -6.48 2.59
C MET A 242 -2.29 -7.47 3.64
N GLY A 243 -2.76 -8.65 3.23
CA GLY A 243 -3.46 -9.59 4.11
C GLY A 243 -2.54 -10.37 5.07
N LEU A 244 -3.09 -10.89 6.17
CA LEU A 244 -2.38 -11.83 7.06
C LEU A 244 -2.02 -13.14 6.35
N GLU A 245 -2.84 -13.54 5.38
CA GLU A 245 -2.64 -14.74 4.57
C GLU A 245 -1.81 -14.48 3.30
N SER A 246 -1.23 -13.28 3.16
CA SER A 246 -0.34 -12.97 2.04
C SER A 246 0.95 -13.81 2.08
N ASP A 247 1.61 -13.90 0.93
CA ASP A 247 2.92 -14.51 0.82
C ASP A 247 3.94 -13.73 1.66
N PHE A 248 4.68 -14.44 2.49
CA PHE A 248 5.60 -13.85 3.46
C PHE A 248 6.78 -13.15 2.78
N GLU A 249 7.12 -13.51 1.54
CA GLU A 249 8.22 -12.89 0.79
C GLU A 249 7.80 -11.54 0.18
N THR A 250 6.53 -11.36 -0.16
CA THR A 250 6.07 -10.18 -0.92
C THR A 250 5.14 -9.25 -0.14
N THR A 251 4.75 -9.63 1.07
CA THR A 251 3.79 -8.90 1.91
C THR A 251 4.22 -7.46 2.24
N PHE A 252 3.24 -6.60 2.45
CA PHE A 252 3.40 -5.24 2.96
C PHE A 252 3.31 -5.16 4.49
N LEU A 253 3.16 -6.29 5.17
CA LEU A 253 3.38 -6.37 6.61
C LEU A 253 4.88 -6.34 6.93
N PRO A 254 5.28 -5.97 8.16
CA PRO A 254 6.67 -6.11 8.58
C PRO A 254 7.18 -7.54 8.35
N PRO A 255 8.36 -7.75 7.74
CA PRO A 255 8.88 -9.10 7.44
C PRO A 255 8.99 -10.01 8.67
N GLU A 256 9.26 -9.44 9.84
CA GLU A 256 9.32 -10.15 11.13
C GLU A 256 7.96 -10.72 11.52
N VAL A 257 6.90 -9.93 11.28
CA VAL A 257 5.50 -10.36 11.49
C VAL A 257 5.14 -11.46 10.51
N ALA A 258 5.50 -11.30 9.24
CA ALA A 258 5.21 -12.26 8.19
C ALA A 258 5.82 -13.65 8.48
N SER A 259 7.10 -13.67 8.87
CA SER A 259 7.81 -14.90 9.26
C SER A 259 7.16 -15.59 10.47
N CYS A 260 6.72 -14.81 11.45
CA CYS A 260 6.02 -15.33 12.62
C CYS A 260 4.66 -15.94 12.23
N ILE A 261 3.85 -15.25 11.42
CA ILE A 261 2.56 -15.75 10.93
C ILE A 261 2.77 -17.06 10.16
N GLN A 262 3.74 -17.09 9.25
CA GLN A 262 4.06 -18.29 8.47
C GLN A 262 4.40 -19.48 9.38
N SER A 263 5.18 -19.26 10.44
CA SER A 263 5.52 -20.30 11.42
C SER A 263 4.28 -20.79 12.19
N MET A 264 3.32 -19.90 12.47
CA MET A 264 2.07 -20.23 13.17
C MET A 264 1.04 -20.94 12.27
N ARG A 265 1.09 -20.77 10.95
CA ARG A 265 0.10 -21.37 10.02
C ARG A 265 0.01 -22.90 10.16
N ALA A 266 1.15 -23.57 10.33
CA ALA A 266 1.25 -25.03 10.44
C ALA A 266 0.82 -25.60 11.80
N MET A 267 0.58 -24.74 12.80
CA MET A 267 0.21 -25.18 14.15
C MET A 267 -1.25 -25.63 14.21
N LYS A 268 -1.49 -26.79 14.84
CA LYS A 268 -2.84 -27.32 15.08
C LYS A 268 -3.40 -26.72 16.36
N ASP A 269 -4.42 -25.88 16.22
CA ASP A 269 -5.09 -25.24 17.34
C ASP A 269 -6.61 -25.34 17.23
N ASN A 270 -7.30 -25.16 18.36
CA ASN A 270 -8.73 -24.88 18.34
C ASN A 270 -8.97 -23.57 17.55
N PRO A 271 -9.86 -23.56 16.54
CA PRO A 271 -10.02 -22.42 15.64
C PRO A 271 -10.47 -21.15 16.35
N THR A 272 -11.39 -21.26 17.31
CA THR A 272 -11.89 -20.11 18.08
C THR A 272 -10.82 -19.55 19.02
N ALA A 273 -10.12 -20.44 19.74
CA ALA A 273 -9.03 -20.01 20.62
C ALA A 273 -7.88 -19.36 19.82
N ARG A 274 -7.58 -19.91 18.63
CA ARG A 274 -6.57 -19.37 17.71
C ARG A 274 -6.89 -17.94 17.28
N ILE A 275 -8.13 -17.64 16.91
CA ILE A 275 -8.55 -16.27 16.51
C ILE A 275 -8.33 -15.29 17.68
N ALA A 276 -8.75 -15.67 18.89
CA ALA A 276 -8.56 -14.83 20.09
C ALA A 276 -7.07 -14.61 20.42
N HIS A 277 -6.25 -15.66 20.38
CA HIS A 277 -4.80 -15.57 20.61
C HIS A 277 -4.12 -14.70 19.55
N LEU A 278 -4.43 -14.90 18.26
CA LEU A 278 -3.88 -14.09 17.19
C LEU A 278 -4.31 -12.64 17.31
N SER A 279 -5.56 -12.34 17.67
CA SER A 279 -6.02 -10.97 17.91
C SER A 279 -5.16 -10.25 18.96
N LYS A 280 -4.91 -10.90 20.10
CA LYS A 280 -4.09 -10.33 21.18
C LYS A 280 -2.61 -10.25 20.79
N TRP A 281 -2.07 -11.29 20.17
CA TRP A 281 -0.69 -11.31 19.69
C TRP A 281 -0.43 -10.17 18.70
N ARG A 282 -1.33 -9.95 17.73
CA ARG A 282 -1.21 -8.85 16.76
C ARG A 282 -1.21 -7.48 17.43
N GLN A 283 -2.13 -7.23 18.36
CA GLN A 283 -2.20 -5.95 19.08
C GLN A 283 -0.95 -5.69 19.91
N ILE A 284 -0.45 -6.67 20.65
CA ILE A 284 0.78 -6.55 21.46
C ILE A 284 1.97 -6.29 20.54
N THR A 285 2.09 -7.08 19.47
CA THR A 285 3.21 -6.98 18.52
C THR A 285 3.20 -5.61 17.85
N ALA A 286 2.04 -5.13 17.39
CA ALA A 286 1.89 -3.79 16.83
C ALA A 286 2.24 -2.69 17.85
N ALA A 287 1.85 -2.84 19.12
CA ALA A 287 2.20 -1.87 20.15
C ALA A 287 3.73 -1.77 20.34
N LEU A 288 4.43 -2.90 20.33
CA LEU A 288 5.90 -2.97 20.46
C LEU A 288 6.61 -2.43 19.21
N MET A 289 6.04 -2.64 18.03
CA MET A 289 6.60 -2.25 16.73
C MET A 289 6.20 -0.84 16.28
N GLN A 290 5.33 -0.17 17.04
CA GLN A 290 4.81 1.18 16.75
C GLN A 290 5.90 2.23 16.47
N PRO A 291 7.04 2.27 17.18
CA PRO A 291 8.10 3.24 16.90
C PRO A 291 8.66 3.15 15.48
N THR A 292 8.69 1.94 14.90
CA THR A 292 9.25 1.68 13.58
C THR A 292 8.19 1.78 12.49
N TYR A 293 7.07 1.08 12.61
CA TYR A 293 6.10 0.91 11.51
C TYR A 293 4.84 1.76 11.64
N GLY A 294 4.61 2.33 12.83
CA GLY A 294 3.44 3.16 13.14
C GLY A 294 3.65 4.66 12.89
N GLN A 295 4.81 5.07 12.39
CA GLN A 295 5.11 6.47 12.08
C GLN A 295 4.41 6.94 10.80
N GLY A 296 4.08 8.24 10.75
CA GLY A 296 3.40 8.84 9.60
C GLY A 296 4.24 8.85 8.32
N VAL A 297 5.57 8.79 8.43
CA VAL A 297 6.53 8.74 7.31
C VAL A 297 7.31 7.43 7.40
N MET A 298 7.41 6.70 6.28
CA MET A 298 8.28 5.51 6.22
C MET A 298 9.72 6.00 6.10
N SER A 299 10.54 5.68 7.12
CA SER A 299 11.97 5.98 7.13
C SER A 299 12.72 5.01 6.22
N GLY A 300 13.96 5.35 5.84
CA GLY A 300 14.83 4.46 5.06
C GLY A 300 15.11 3.11 5.74
N ASP A 301 14.98 3.03 7.07
CA ASP A 301 15.15 1.80 7.85
C ASP A 301 13.90 0.90 7.88
N ASP A 302 12.80 1.29 7.22
CA ASP A 302 11.59 0.46 7.18
C ASP A 302 11.82 -0.74 6.27
N HIS A 303 11.91 -1.94 6.87
CA HIS A 303 12.18 -3.18 6.15
C HIS A 303 11.14 -3.53 5.07
N ARG A 304 9.94 -2.91 5.09
CA ARG A 304 8.93 -3.10 4.05
C ARG A 304 9.30 -2.42 2.73
N ILE A 305 10.29 -1.52 2.72
CA ILE A 305 10.71 -0.80 1.51
C ILE A 305 11.17 -1.77 0.41
N HIS A 306 11.83 -2.87 0.77
CA HIS A 306 12.23 -3.88 -0.21
C HIS A 306 11.01 -4.45 -0.95
N ASN A 307 10.01 -4.94 -0.22
CA ASN A 307 8.80 -5.52 -0.82
C ASN A 307 7.97 -4.48 -1.59
N ILE A 308 8.02 -3.21 -1.19
CA ILE A 308 7.45 -2.09 -1.95
C ILE A 308 8.20 -1.88 -3.26
N SER A 309 9.52 -1.93 -3.25
CA SER A 309 10.34 -1.84 -4.47
C SER A 309 10.03 -2.99 -5.43
N ASP A 310 9.91 -4.21 -4.91
CA ASP A 310 9.59 -5.39 -5.73
C ASP A 310 8.17 -5.29 -6.33
N ALA A 311 7.20 -4.79 -5.56
CA ALA A 311 5.87 -4.50 -6.09
C ALA A 311 5.91 -3.42 -7.18
N MET A 312 6.78 -2.42 -7.00
CA MET A 312 6.97 -1.34 -7.96
C MET A 312 7.56 -1.85 -9.28
N GLU A 313 8.55 -2.73 -9.23
CA GLU A 313 9.14 -3.35 -10.42
C GLU A 313 8.14 -4.23 -11.17
N LEU A 314 7.38 -5.05 -10.43
CA LEU A 314 6.31 -5.88 -11.02
C LEU A 314 5.25 -5.01 -11.72
N LEU A 315 4.79 -3.96 -11.06
CA LEU A 315 3.80 -3.06 -11.64
C LEU A 315 4.38 -2.27 -12.81
N GLU A 316 5.60 -1.77 -12.74
CA GLU A 316 6.24 -1.06 -13.87
C GLU A 316 6.37 -1.97 -15.10
N ALA A 317 6.69 -3.25 -14.92
CA ALA A 317 6.75 -4.22 -16.03
C ALA A 317 5.40 -4.41 -16.75
N VAL A 318 4.28 -4.24 -16.04
CA VAL A 318 2.92 -4.32 -16.60
C VAL A 318 2.42 -2.98 -17.15
N LEU A 319 2.68 -1.89 -16.43
CA LEU A 319 2.03 -0.59 -16.64
C LEU A 319 2.77 0.30 -17.64
N ARG A 320 4.11 0.17 -17.75
CA ARG A 320 4.96 1.03 -18.59
C ARG A 320 4.54 1.12 -20.06
N PRO A 321 4.09 0.03 -20.73
CA PRO A 321 3.60 0.10 -22.11
C PRO A 321 2.45 1.08 -22.36
N PHE A 322 1.74 1.48 -21.31
CA PHE A 322 0.54 2.30 -21.39
C PHE A 322 0.72 3.68 -20.77
N ALA A 323 1.92 3.99 -20.31
CA ALA A 323 2.22 5.29 -19.73
C ALA A 323 2.20 6.36 -20.80
N THR A 324 1.66 7.53 -20.47
CA THR A 324 1.72 8.69 -21.37
C THR A 324 3.19 9.12 -21.55
N ASP A 325 3.62 9.34 -22.79
CA ASP A 325 4.93 9.88 -23.14
C ASP A 325 5.06 11.31 -22.59
N GLN A 326 5.59 11.43 -21.36
CA GLN A 326 5.85 12.73 -20.73
C GLN A 326 7.21 12.74 -20.02
N PRO A 327 7.83 13.92 -19.84
CA PRO A 327 8.98 14.11 -18.94
C PRO A 327 8.68 13.69 -17.48
N ASP A 328 7.41 13.50 -17.14
CA ASP A 328 6.89 13.13 -15.82
C ASP A 328 6.99 11.62 -15.47
N SER A 329 7.81 10.84 -16.18
CA SER A 329 8.03 9.42 -15.87
C SER A 329 8.44 9.19 -14.40
N GLU A 330 9.30 10.05 -13.86
CA GLU A 330 9.68 10.03 -12.44
C GLU A 330 8.54 10.46 -11.52
N GLN A 331 7.67 11.38 -11.96
CA GLN A 331 6.51 11.78 -11.17
C GLN A 331 5.47 10.66 -11.08
N ARG A 332 5.21 9.96 -12.19
CA ARG A 332 4.38 8.74 -12.21
C ARG A 332 4.93 7.71 -11.23
N ARG A 333 6.23 7.41 -11.34
CA ARG A 333 6.93 6.41 -10.52
C ARG A 333 6.82 6.75 -9.03
N ARG A 334 7.16 7.99 -8.65
CA ARG A 334 7.03 8.49 -7.27
C ARG A 334 5.59 8.45 -6.76
N ASN A 335 4.61 8.82 -7.59
CA ASN A 335 3.20 8.76 -7.18
C ASN A 335 2.75 7.31 -6.91
N LEU A 336 3.15 6.35 -7.75
CA LEU A 336 2.84 4.94 -7.51
C LEU A 336 3.52 4.43 -6.23
N GLU A 337 4.78 4.77 -6.01
CA GLU A 337 5.51 4.43 -4.79
C GLU A 337 4.79 4.94 -3.52
N GLU A 338 4.29 6.17 -3.53
CA GLU A 338 3.52 6.71 -2.40
C GLU A 338 2.17 5.99 -2.18
N ILE A 339 1.55 5.47 -3.24
CA ILE A 339 0.36 4.61 -3.13
C ILE A 339 0.74 3.28 -2.46
N LEU A 340 1.85 2.65 -2.84
CA LEU A 340 2.34 1.41 -2.25
C LEU A 340 2.72 1.60 -0.77
N LYS A 341 3.40 2.71 -0.42
CA LYS A 341 3.70 3.08 0.97
C LYS A 341 2.43 3.29 1.79
N ARG A 342 1.41 3.96 1.22
CA ARG A 342 0.11 4.12 1.89
C ARG A 342 -0.54 2.75 2.14
N ALA A 343 -0.51 1.85 1.17
CA ALA A 343 -1.03 0.50 1.34
C ALA A 343 -0.31 -0.26 2.44
N ALA A 344 1.03 -0.16 2.53
CA ALA A 344 1.80 -0.81 3.59
C ALA A 344 1.48 -0.25 4.99
N LYS A 345 1.30 1.07 5.11
CA LYS A 345 0.80 1.68 6.35
C LYS A 345 -0.59 1.16 6.69
N PHE A 346 -1.49 1.06 5.71
CA PHE A 346 -2.84 0.57 5.94
C PHE A 346 -2.86 -0.93 6.31
N ALA A 347 -1.99 -1.75 5.72
CA ALA A 347 -1.81 -3.15 6.13
C ALA A 347 -1.42 -3.26 7.61
N TYR A 348 -0.49 -2.41 8.06
CA TYR A 348 -0.09 -2.35 9.46
C TYR A 348 -1.23 -1.85 10.38
N VAL A 349 -2.04 -0.90 9.92
CA VAL A 349 -3.25 -0.46 10.64
C VAL A 349 -4.22 -1.63 10.81
N LEU A 350 -4.55 -2.37 9.74
CA LEU A 350 -5.43 -3.54 9.82
C LEU A 350 -4.85 -4.64 10.72
N PHE A 351 -3.54 -4.89 10.62
CA PHE A 351 -2.82 -5.81 11.49
C PHE A 351 -2.98 -5.45 12.97
N SER A 352 -2.84 -4.16 13.31
CA SER A 352 -2.93 -3.68 14.69
C SER A 352 -4.34 -3.70 15.28
N GLN A 353 -5.38 -3.87 14.44
CA GLN A 353 -6.76 -3.96 14.93
C GLN A 353 -7.04 -5.30 15.64
N PRO A 354 -7.86 -5.31 16.69
CA PRO A 354 -8.29 -6.54 17.35
C PRO A 354 -9.15 -7.44 16.43
N SER A 355 -9.91 -6.82 15.53
CA SER A 355 -10.80 -7.48 14.56
C SER A 355 -10.04 -8.21 13.45
N PHE A 356 -10.75 -9.08 12.72
CA PHE A 356 -10.22 -9.75 11.53
C PHE A 356 -10.82 -9.17 10.26
N TRP A 357 -9.99 -9.08 9.22
CA TRP A 357 -10.30 -8.41 7.97
C TRP A 357 -10.09 -9.35 6.80
N GLN A 358 -10.98 -9.27 5.83
CA GLN A 358 -10.89 -10.01 4.58
C GLN A 358 -11.19 -9.10 3.40
N PHE A 359 -10.41 -9.26 2.33
CA PHE A 359 -10.68 -8.62 1.05
C PHE A 359 -11.46 -9.58 0.16
N GLU A 360 -12.61 -9.14 -0.32
CA GLU A 360 -13.50 -9.96 -1.14
C GLU A 360 -13.53 -9.46 -2.58
N TRP A 361 -13.11 -10.34 -3.50
CA TRP A 361 -13.04 -10.08 -4.95
C TRP A 361 -14.20 -10.68 -5.75
N ASN A 362 -15.07 -11.46 -5.10
CA ASN A 362 -16.14 -12.20 -5.77
C ASN A 362 -17.49 -11.83 -5.14
N ASP A 363 -18.51 -11.54 -5.96
CA ASP A 363 -19.91 -11.59 -5.54
C ASP A 363 -20.62 -12.69 -6.33
N SER A 364 -21.22 -13.63 -5.61
CA SER A 364 -22.03 -14.73 -6.17
C SER A 364 -23.15 -14.28 -7.12
N ARG A 365 -23.54 -13.01 -7.08
CA ARG A 365 -24.56 -12.39 -7.93
C ARG A 365 -23.99 -11.75 -9.20
N MET A 366 -22.68 -11.85 -9.44
CA MET A 366 -22.06 -11.24 -10.61
C MET A 366 -22.38 -11.97 -11.91
N GLU A 367 -22.71 -11.17 -12.92
CA GLU A 367 -22.82 -11.64 -14.30
C GLU A 367 -21.44 -12.00 -14.85
N ARG A 368 -21.38 -12.93 -15.82
CA ARG A 368 -20.11 -13.38 -16.44
C ARG A 368 -19.30 -12.23 -17.06
N ASP A 369 -19.95 -11.16 -17.46
CA ASP A 369 -19.31 -10.02 -18.14
C ASP A 369 -19.03 -8.87 -17.16
N SER A 370 -18.91 -9.15 -15.86
CA SER A 370 -18.60 -8.15 -14.84
C SER A 370 -17.22 -8.41 -14.22
N LEU A 371 -16.50 -7.32 -13.94
CA LEU A 371 -15.19 -7.35 -13.31
C LEU A 371 -15.20 -6.57 -11.99
N VAL A 372 -14.68 -7.19 -10.93
CA VAL A 372 -14.32 -6.47 -9.70
C VAL A 372 -12.98 -5.79 -9.90
N VAL A 373 -12.98 -4.46 -9.90
CA VAL A 373 -11.79 -3.62 -10.10
C VAL A 373 -11.12 -3.32 -8.78
N PHE A 374 -11.90 -3.28 -7.70
CA PHE A 374 -11.43 -3.04 -6.34
C PHE A 374 -12.29 -3.85 -5.37
N PRO A 375 -11.69 -4.58 -4.42
CA PRO A 375 -12.41 -5.54 -3.59
C PRO A 375 -13.21 -4.83 -2.50
N ALA A 376 -14.19 -5.55 -1.95
CA ALA A 376 -14.81 -5.15 -0.70
C ALA A 376 -13.84 -5.39 0.47
N LEU A 377 -13.96 -4.59 1.53
CA LEU A 377 -13.31 -4.83 2.82
C LEU A 377 -14.36 -5.30 3.82
N LEU A 378 -14.17 -6.50 4.35
CA LEU A 378 -15.08 -7.14 5.28
C LEU A 378 -14.42 -7.34 6.64
N GLN A 379 -15.16 -7.04 7.71
CA GLN A 379 -14.84 -7.49 9.06
C GLN A 379 -15.45 -8.88 9.27
N THR A 380 -14.64 -9.88 9.62
CA THR A 380 -15.07 -11.28 9.78
C THR A 380 -15.08 -11.75 11.22
N ALA A 381 -14.40 -11.04 12.12
CA ALA A 381 -14.48 -11.24 13.57
C ALA A 381 -14.48 -9.89 14.28
N ASP A 382 -15.15 -9.83 15.43
CA ASP A 382 -15.23 -8.64 16.27
C ASP A 382 -13.94 -8.40 17.07
N GLU A 383 -13.96 -7.35 17.90
CA GLU A 383 -12.82 -6.93 18.73
C GLU A 383 -12.48 -7.93 19.85
N ALA A 384 -13.41 -8.82 20.20
CA ALA A 384 -13.16 -9.90 21.15
C ALA A 384 -12.59 -11.16 20.47
N GLY A 385 -12.35 -11.10 19.16
CA GLY A 385 -11.92 -12.25 18.37
C GLY A 385 -13.04 -13.29 18.18
N GLN A 386 -14.30 -12.88 18.31
CA GLN A 386 -15.44 -13.76 18.02
C GLN A 386 -15.80 -13.65 16.54
N PRO A 387 -15.87 -14.78 15.82
CA PRO A 387 -16.33 -14.79 14.42
C PRO A 387 -17.74 -14.20 14.31
N LEU A 388 -17.95 -13.35 13.32
CA LEU A 388 -19.26 -12.80 13.02
C LEU A 388 -20.09 -13.79 12.20
N SER A 389 -21.36 -13.97 12.54
CA SER A 389 -22.29 -14.81 11.76
C SER A 389 -22.47 -14.34 10.33
N ARG A 390 -22.30 -13.03 10.10
CA ARG A 390 -22.22 -12.40 8.77
C ARG A 390 -21.13 -11.34 8.79
N PRO A 391 -20.22 -11.33 7.80
CA PRO A 391 -19.22 -10.29 7.73
C PRO A 391 -19.85 -8.90 7.62
N ARG A 392 -19.26 -7.91 8.31
CA ARG A 392 -19.69 -6.51 8.22
C ARG A 392 -18.88 -5.80 7.13
N VAL A 393 -19.56 -5.08 6.24
CA VAL A 393 -18.93 -4.36 5.11
C VAL A 393 -18.38 -3.02 5.59
N PHE A 394 -17.11 -2.76 5.32
CA PHE A 394 -16.40 -1.49 5.59
C PHE A 394 -16.00 -0.76 4.31
N GLY A 395 -15.92 -1.48 3.19
CA GLY A 395 -15.71 -0.90 1.87
C GLY A 395 -16.49 -1.71 0.86
N GLU A 396 -17.29 -1.03 0.04
CA GLU A 396 -18.04 -1.66 -1.04
C GLU A 396 -17.09 -2.03 -2.19
N MET A 397 -17.36 -3.18 -2.81
CA MET A 397 -16.67 -3.57 -4.03
C MET A 397 -16.97 -2.59 -5.17
N GLU A 398 -15.97 -2.34 -6.02
CA GLU A 398 -16.16 -1.61 -7.27
C GLU A 398 -16.28 -2.59 -8.43
N VAL A 399 -17.48 -2.67 -8.98
CA VAL A 399 -17.81 -3.57 -10.10
C VAL A 399 -18.02 -2.76 -11.38
N VAL A 400 -17.33 -3.15 -12.44
CA VAL A 400 -17.60 -2.69 -13.81
C VAL A 400 -18.35 -3.79 -14.55
N ARG A 401 -19.57 -3.49 -15.02
CA ARG A 401 -20.43 -4.42 -15.74
C ARG A 401 -20.24 -4.30 -17.25
N LYS A 402 -20.55 -5.37 -17.97
CA LYS A 402 -20.49 -5.44 -19.44
C LYS A 402 -19.10 -5.11 -19.97
N ILE A 403 -18.07 -5.69 -19.34
CA ILE A 403 -16.70 -5.52 -19.77
C ILE A 403 -16.47 -6.42 -21.00
N VAL A 404 -16.22 -5.79 -22.15
CA VAL A 404 -15.97 -6.47 -23.42
C VAL A 404 -14.74 -5.82 -24.05
N ALA A 405 -13.80 -6.66 -24.48
CA ALA A 405 -12.57 -6.22 -25.16
C ALA A 405 -12.87 -5.54 -26.49
#